data_AF-A0A950WX67-F1
#
_entry.id   AF-A0A950WX67-F1
#
_cell.length_a   1.000
_cell.length_b   1.000
_cell.length_c   1.000
_cell.angle_alpha   90.00
_cell.angle_beta   90.00
_cell.angle_gamma   90.00
#
_symmetry.space_group_name_H-M   'P 1'
#
loop_
_entity.id
_entity.type
_entity.pdbx_description
1 polymer ?
#
loop_
_entity_poly.entity_id
_entity_poly.type
_entity_poly.pdbx_seq_one_letter_code
_entity_poly.pdbx_strand_id
1 'polypeptide(L)'
;GELPTGDGEAAHARHVIEQLKAEGDAAADYAGHLGGPTELERVQSEIEGQVCCALDRYYLVGQLVAMPRLALQPLPHLQRTRHPGRPTPFPAPGDEGFDPWCITDPRVRGRLTKIQAARDLLSRLWAADPDPVRTLAIKAEIDGALFRDDIAHDVGHFDHCPWSAIYLAKRPVRIGKTQVHPLQQFTYQVAVEYVGNRRRFIRRIVKGPFSPSQERF
;
A
#
# COMPACT_ATOMS: atom_id res chain seq x y z
N GLY A 1 40.87 -7.90 -12.59
CA GLY A 1 39.66 -7.24 -12.07
C GLY A 1 40.04 -6.59 -10.78
N GLU A 2 39.98 -5.27 -10.71
CA GLU A 2 40.24 -4.52 -9.48
C GLU A 2 39.23 -4.95 -8.41
N LEU A 3 39.74 -5.32 -7.23
CA LEU A 3 38.92 -5.60 -6.06
C LEU A 3 38.30 -4.27 -5.60
N PRO A 4 37.00 -4.22 -5.30
CA PRO A 4 36.40 -3.04 -4.70
C PRO A 4 37.11 -2.72 -3.37
N THR A 5 37.44 -1.45 -3.17
CA THR A 5 38.08 -0.94 -1.95
C THR A 5 37.14 -1.11 -0.75
N GLY A 6 37.69 -1.45 0.43
CA GLY A 6 36.91 -1.76 1.64
C GLY A 6 35.92 -0.68 2.09
N ASP A 7 36.13 0.58 1.69
CA ASP A 7 35.22 1.69 1.97
C ASP A 7 33.90 1.59 1.18
N GLY A 8 33.94 1.07 -0.05
CA GLY A 8 32.75 0.87 -0.87
C GLY A 8 31.85 -0.25 -0.35
N GLU A 9 32.46 -1.32 0.17
CA GLU A 9 31.75 -2.45 0.78
C GLU A 9 31.02 -2.02 2.07
N ALA A 10 31.69 -1.24 2.91
CA ALA A 10 31.10 -0.73 4.15
C ALA A 10 29.94 0.24 3.88
N ALA A 11 30.09 1.14 2.90
CA ALA A 11 29.03 2.06 2.49
C ALA A 11 27.81 1.31 1.93
N HIS A 12 28.03 0.28 1.12
CA HIS A 12 26.96 -0.55 0.59
C HIS A 12 26.20 -1.29 1.69
N ALA A 13 26.93 -1.94 2.60
CA ALA A 13 26.32 -2.67 3.71
C ALA A 13 25.47 -1.74 4.59
N ARG A 14 25.96 -0.52 4.87
CA ARG A 14 25.22 0.49 5.61
C ARG A 14 23.91 0.87 4.91
N HIS A 15 23.95 1.11 3.60
CA HIS A 15 22.76 1.45 2.83
C HIS A 15 21.70 0.34 2.88
N VAL A 16 22.13 -0.92 2.73
CA VAL A 16 21.24 -2.09 2.79
C VAL A 16 20.62 -2.23 4.19
N ILE A 17 21.40 -2.00 5.26
CA ILE A 17 20.90 -2.01 6.64
C ILE A 17 19.84 -0.91 6.85
N GLU A 18 20.13 0.31 6.42
CA GLU A 18 19.20 1.44 6.54
C GLU A 18 17.89 1.17 5.78
N GLN A 19 17.97 0.57 4.59
CA GLN A 19 16.80 0.19 3.81
C GLN A 19 15.96 -0.89 4.53
N LEU A 20 16.58 -1.98 4.99
CA LEU A 20 15.85 -3.05 5.67
C LEU A 20 15.23 -2.57 6.99
N LYS A 21 15.91 -1.67 7.70
CA LYS A 21 15.36 -1.03 8.90
C LYS A 21 14.11 -0.21 8.55
N ALA A 22 14.18 0.63 7.53
CA ALA A 22 13.03 1.42 7.10
C ALA A 22 11.84 0.55 6.66
N GLU A 23 12.11 -0.59 6.02
CA GLU A 23 11.06 -1.57 5.68
C GLU A 23 10.43 -2.21 6.93
N GLY A 24 11.24 -2.59 7.93
CA GLY A 24 10.75 -3.11 9.20
C GLY A 24 9.91 -2.10 9.97
N ASP A 25 10.38 -0.86 10.06
CA ASP A 25 9.69 0.25 10.73
C ASP A 25 8.33 0.51 10.07
N ALA A 26 8.28 0.57 8.72
CA ALA A 26 7.04 0.80 7.99
C ALA A 26 6.00 -0.31 8.21
N ALA A 27 6.43 -1.58 8.24
CA ALA A 27 5.55 -2.72 8.50
C ALA A 27 5.01 -2.71 9.94
N ALA A 28 5.86 -2.41 10.92
CA ALA A 28 5.46 -2.29 12.32
C ALA A 28 4.48 -1.13 12.54
N ASP A 29 4.77 0.04 11.96
CA ASP A 29 3.89 1.21 12.03
C ASP A 29 2.53 0.90 11.40
N TYR A 30 2.52 0.24 10.24
CA TYR A 30 1.28 -0.11 9.56
C TYR A 30 0.43 -1.09 10.40
N ALA A 31 1.04 -2.12 10.99
CA ALA A 31 0.35 -3.01 11.93
C ALA A 31 -0.25 -2.24 13.12
N GLY A 32 0.48 -1.26 13.67
CA GLY A 32 0.01 -0.42 14.76
C GLY A 32 -1.21 0.44 14.40
N HIS A 33 -1.28 0.92 13.16
CA HIS A 33 -2.42 1.74 12.69
C HIS A 33 -3.65 0.91 12.29
N LEU A 34 -3.49 -0.40 12.06
CA LEU A 34 -4.60 -1.31 11.77
C LEU A 34 -5.44 -1.67 13.00
N GLY A 35 -4.87 -1.61 14.21
CA GLY A 35 -5.48 -2.06 15.48
C GLY A 35 -6.63 -1.20 16.04
N GLY A 36 -7.58 -0.76 15.21
CA GLY A 36 -8.80 -0.06 15.64
C GLY A 36 -9.89 -1.01 16.19
N PRO A 37 -10.85 -0.50 16.98
CA PRO A 37 -11.77 -1.33 17.78
C PRO A 37 -12.86 -2.13 17.03
N THR A 38 -12.84 -2.26 15.70
CA THR A 38 -14.07 -2.63 14.97
C THR A 38 -14.06 -3.83 14.02
N GLU A 39 -12.98 -4.56 13.78
CA GLU A 39 -13.02 -5.71 12.84
C GLU A 39 -11.97 -6.78 13.24
N LEU A 40 -12.29 -7.72 14.14
CA LEU A 40 -11.25 -8.54 14.78
C LEU A 40 -10.56 -9.58 13.87
N GLU A 41 -11.27 -10.38 13.08
CA GLU A 41 -10.63 -11.57 12.48
C GLU A 41 -9.81 -11.28 11.21
N ARG A 42 -10.30 -10.43 10.31
CA ARG A 42 -9.60 -10.12 9.05
C ARG A 42 -8.44 -9.16 9.25
N VAL A 43 -8.62 -8.19 10.15
CA VAL A 43 -7.55 -7.25 10.51
C VAL A 43 -6.46 -7.98 11.29
N GLN A 44 -6.81 -8.98 12.11
CA GLN A 44 -5.82 -9.79 12.83
C GLN A 44 -4.88 -10.53 11.88
N SER A 45 -5.36 -11.17 10.82
CA SER A 45 -4.48 -11.84 9.86
C SER A 45 -3.53 -10.88 9.15
N GLU A 46 -3.97 -9.65 8.86
CA GLU A 46 -3.12 -8.61 8.25
C GLU A 46 -2.11 -8.08 9.27
N ILE A 47 -2.53 -7.80 10.50
CA ILE A 47 -1.66 -7.39 11.61
C ILE A 47 -0.57 -8.44 11.83
N GLU A 48 -0.95 -9.72 11.95
CA GLU A 48 -0.01 -10.84 12.13
C GLU A 48 0.99 -10.91 10.98
N GLY A 49 0.52 -10.78 9.74
CA GLY A 49 1.39 -10.77 8.57
C GLY A 49 2.39 -9.60 8.55
N GLN A 50 1.95 -8.41 8.95
CA GLN A 50 2.78 -7.21 9.00
C GLN A 50 3.80 -7.26 10.15
N VAL A 51 3.41 -7.83 11.30
CA VAL A 51 4.31 -8.12 12.41
C VAL A 51 5.37 -9.16 12.00
N CYS A 52 4.98 -10.24 11.33
CA CYS A 52 5.94 -11.22 10.81
C CYS A 52 6.92 -10.59 9.81
N CYS A 53 6.42 -9.76 8.88
CA CYS A 53 7.27 -9.00 7.96
C CYS A 53 8.27 -8.11 8.71
N ALA A 54 7.82 -7.35 9.72
CA ALA A 54 8.70 -6.50 10.52
C ALA A 54 9.79 -7.31 11.23
N LEU A 55 9.42 -8.43 11.88
CA LEU A 55 10.35 -9.33 12.56
C LEU A 55 11.41 -9.90 11.61
N ASP A 56 10.99 -10.36 10.43
CA ASP A 56 11.89 -10.86 9.38
C ASP A 56 12.89 -9.79 8.94
N ARG A 57 12.45 -8.53 8.77
CA ARG A 57 13.33 -7.42 8.41
C ARG A 57 14.31 -7.08 9.51
N TYR A 58 13.86 -6.99 10.77
CA TYR A 58 14.74 -6.71 11.89
C TYR A 58 15.73 -7.83 12.16
N TYR A 59 15.33 -9.08 11.92
CA TYR A 59 16.24 -10.23 11.98
C TYR A 59 17.39 -10.10 10.97
N LEU A 60 17.08 -9.75 9.71
CA LEU A 60 18.11 -9.51 8.69
C LEU A 60 19.00 -8.30 9.02
N VAL A 61 18.42 -7.22 9.55
CA VAL A 61 19.21 -6.08 10.06
C VAL A 61 20.21 -6.55 11.11
N GLY A 62 19.77 -7.36 12.08
CA GLY A 62 20.64 -7.94 13.11
C GLY A 62 21.76 -8.78 12.52
N GLN A 63 21.46 -9.63 11.52
CA GLN A 63 22.47 -10.42 10.81
C GLN A 63 23.51 -9.54 10.10
N LEU A 64 23.08 -8.47 9.44
CA LEU A 64 23.97 -7.57 8.71
C LEU A 64 24.80 -6.67 9.61
N VAL A 65 24.26 -6.23 10.74
CA VAL A 65 25.04 -5.50 11.75
C VAL A 65 26.13 -6.41 12.34
N ALA A 66 25.82 -7.68 12.59
CA ALA A 66 26.79 -8.65 13.09
C ALA A 66 27.82 -9.06 12.03
N MET A 67 27.41 -9.18 10.76
CA MET A 67 28.24 -9.63 9.65
C MET A 67 28.00 -8.78 8.38
N PRO A 68 28.59 -7.58 8.27
CA PRO A 68 28.31 -6.65 7.16
C PRO A 68 28.62 -7.20 5.77
N ARG A 69 29.57 -8.13 5.65
CA ARG A 69 29.93 -8.78 4.39
C ARG A 69 28.80 -9.59 3.77
N LEU A 70 27.78 -9.98 4.56
CA LEU A 70 26.58 -10.63 4.03
C LEU A 70 25.77 -9.71 3.11
N ALA A 71 25.91 -8.38 3.22
CA ALA A 71 25.26 -7.43 2.32
C ALA A 71 25.83 -7.47 0.90
N LEU A 72 27.05 -8.00 0.72
CA LEU A 72 27.67 -8.17 -0.60
C LEU A 72 27.13 -9.41 -1.35
N GLN A 73 26.39 -10.26 -0.64
CA GLN A 73 25.75 -11.44 -1.21
C GLN A 73 24.27 -11.14 -1.49
N PRO A 74 23.65 -11.84 -2.45
CA PRO A 74 22.20 -11.80 -2.57
C PRO A 74 21.59 -12.20 -1.23
N LEU A 75 20.94 -11.25 -0.57
CA LEU A 75 20.29 -11.51 0.71
C LEU A 75 19.35 -12.69 0.54
N PRO A 76 19.32 -13.62 1.52
CA PRO A 76 18.40 -14.72 1.49
C PRO A 76 17.02 -14.15 1.22
N HIS A 77 16.43 -14.56 0.10
CA HIS A 77 15.03 -14.36 -0.12
C HIS A 77 14.37 -15.22 0.94
N LEU A 78 14.11 -14.63 2.12
CA LEU A 78 13.23 -15.23 3.09
C LEU A 78 12.05 -15.70 2.26
N GLN A 79 11.83 -17.02 2.25
CA GLN A 79 10.70 -17.62 1.58
C GLN A 79 9.50 -17.06 2.31
N ARG A 80 9.06 -15.87 1.90
CA ARG A 80 7.71 -15.38 2.11
C ARG A 80 6.89 -16.55 1.66
N THR A 81 6.22 -17.19 2.61
CA THR A 81 5.32 -18.31 2.36
C THR A 81 4.59 -18.01 1.07
N ARG A 82 4.99 -18.71 0.00
CA ARG A 82 4.46 -18.47 -1.34
C ARG A 82 2.97 -18.75 -1.21
N HIS A 83 2.20 -17.68 -1.33
CA HIS A 83 0.77 -17.55 -1.08
C HIS A 83 0.34 -17.29 0.37
N PRO A 84 0.18 -16.03 0.76
CA PRO A 84 -1.04 -15.61 1.43
C PRO A 84 -2.18 -15.64 0.41
N GLY A 85 -3.36 -15.99 0.90
CA GLY A 85 -4.57 -16.29 0.16
C GLY A 85 -4.88 -15.36 -1.00
N ARG A 86 -5.61 -15.92 -1.97
CA ARG A 86 -6.49 -15.14 -2.85
C ARG A 86 -7.08 -13.99 -2.03
N PRO A 87 -6.98 -12.73 -2.49
CA PRO A 87 -7.44 -11.59 -1.72
C PRO A 87 -8.84 -11.88 -1.18
N THR A 88 -8.99 -11.86 0.14
CA THR A 88 -10.27 -12.14 0.78
C THR A 88 -11.25 -11.09 0.25
N PRO A 89 -12.43 -11.48 -0.28
CA PRO A 89 -13.35 -10.51 -0.83
C PRO A 89 -13.75 -9.52 0.27
N PHE A 90 -13.53 -8.23 0.04
CA PHE A 90 -14.08 -7.20 0.92
C PHE A 90 -15.61 -7.28 0.87
N PRO A 91 -16.30 -7.09 2.01
CA PRO A 91 -17.76 -6.98 2.03
C PRO A 91 -18.20 -5.83 1.10
N ALA A 92 -19.29 -5.99 0.36
CA ALA A 92 -19.79 -4.96 -0.52
C ALA A 92 -20.63 -3.93 0.27
N PRO A 93 -20.89 -2.72 -0.27
CA PRO A 93 -21.83 -1.79 0.34
C PRO A 93 -23.19 -2.45 0.61
N GLY A 94 -23.60 -2.49 1.87
CA GLY A 94 -24.82 -3.16 2.33
C GLY A 94 -24.57 -4.48 3.07
N ASP A 95 -23.38 -5.07 2.94
CA ASP A 95 -22.97 -6.25 3.70
C ASP A 95 -22.43 -5.85 5.09
N GLU A 96 -22.51 -6.79 6.04
CA GLU A 96 -21.90 -6.64 7.35
C GLU A 96 -20.37 -6.52 7.23
N GLY A 97 -19.79 -5.58 7.98
CA GLY A 97 -18.35 -5.30 7.98
C GLY A 97 -17.86 -4.47 6.78
N PHE A 98 -18.76 -3.92 5.95
CA PHE A 98 -18.34 -3.00 4.90
C PHE A 98 -17.80 -1.69 5.48
N ASP A 99 -16.54 -1.39 5.13
CA ASP A 99 -15.89 -0.12 5.45
C ASP A 99 -15.89 0.83 4.24
N PRO A 100 -16.66 1.93 4.25
CA PRO A 100 -16.70 2.88 3.13
C PRO A 100 -15.36 3.59 2.90
N TRP A 101 -14.48 3.63 3.90
CA TRP A 101 -13.16 4.28 3.82
C TRP A 101 -12.05 3.32 3.40
N CYS A 102 -12.37 2.07 3.05
CA CYS A 102 -11.36 1.06 2.76
C CYS A 102 -10.40 1.49 1.65
N ILE A 103 -10.85 2.24 0.64
CA ILE A 103 -10.03 2.72 -0.49
C ILE A 103 -9.42 4.11 -0.27
N THR A 104 -9.64 4.74 0.89
CA THR A 104 -9.02 6.01 1.28
C THR A 104 -7.62 5.76 1.85
N ASP A 105 -6.69 6.68 1.64
CA ASP A 105 -5.38 6.62 2.27
C ASP A 105 -5.50 6.55 3.81
N PRO A 106 -4.98 5.49 4.46
CA PRO A 106 -5.12 5.31 5.89
C PRO A 106 -4.54 6.48 6.71
N ARG A 107 -3.52 7.19 6.18
CA ARG A 107 -2.82 8.28 6.87
C ARG A 107 -3.69 9.53 7.04
N VAL A 108 -4.64 9.77 6.13
CA VAL A 108 -5.55 10.92 6.22
C VAL A 108 -6.97 10.55 6.64
N ARG A 109 -7.28 9.25 6.69
CA ARG A 109 -8.60 8.74 7.08
C ARG A 109 -9.08 9.29 8.42
N GLY A 110 -8.25 9.26 9.46
CA GLY A 110 -8.63 9.73 10.80
C GLY A 110 -9.04 11.22 10.87
N ARG A 111 -8.54 12.03 9.94
CA ARG A 111 -8.95 13.42 9.78
C ARG A 111 -10.19 13.54 8.90
N LEU A 112 -10.20 12.88 7.74
CA LEU A 112 -11.29 12.99 6.76
C LEU A 112 -12.62 12.44 7.30
N THR A 113 -12.60 11.40 8.13
CA THR A 113 -13.82 10.83 8.75
C THR A 113 -14.57 11.84 9.60
N LYS A 114 -13.87 12.84 10.16
CA LYS A 114 -14.47 13.91 10.98
C LYS A 114 -15.17 14.98 10.12
N ILE A 115 -14.76 15.13 8.86
CA ILE A 115 -15.29 16.17 7.95
C ILE A 115 -16.62 15.68 7.32
N GLN A 116 -17.72 16.41 7.56
CA GLN A 116 -19.04 16.04 7.02
C GLN A 116 -19.06 16.01 5.49
N ALA A 117 -18.47 17.03 4.84
CA ALA A 117 -18.40 17.08 3.38
C ALA A 117 -17.66 15.87 2.78
N ALA A 118 -16.62 15.37 3.45
CA ALA A 118 -15.87 14.19 2.98
C ALA A 118 -16.72 12.91 3.10
N ARG A 119 -17.47 12.76 4.20
CA ARG A 119 -18.44 11.67 4.39
C ARG A 119 -19.52 11.68 3.31
N ASP A 120 -20.06 12.85 2.99
CA ASP A 120 -21.11 13.00 1.98
C ASP A 120 -20.60 12.66 0.57
N LEU A 121 -19.39 13.10 0.21
CA LEU A 121 -18.75 12.77 -1.07
C LEU A 121 -18.50 11.26 -1.20
N LEU A 122 -17.97 10.63 -0.16
CA LEU A 122 -17.68 9.20 -0.17
C LEU A 122 -18.96 8.36 -0.24
N SER A 123 -20.01 8.77 0.47
CA SER A 123 -21.34 8.15 0.39
C SER A 123 -21.91 8.23 -1.03
N ARG A 124 -21.83 9.42 -1.67
CA ARG A 124 -22.26 9.61 -3.07
C ARG A 124 -21.44 8.78 -4.05
N LEU A 125 -20.13 8.62 -3.82
CA LEU A 125 -19.26 7.79 -4.65
C LEU A 125 -19.74 6.34 -4.65
N TRP A 126 -19.92 5.75 -3.46
CA TRP A 126 -20.38 4.37 -3.33
C TRP A 126 -21.80 4.16 -3.86
N ALA A 127 -22.72 5.10 -3.61
CA ALA A 127 -24.08 5.04 -4.17
C ALA A 127 -24.11 5.15 -5.70
N ALA A 128 -23.08 5.76 -6.31
CA ALA A 128 -22.96 5.88 -7.76
C ALA A 128 -22.20 4.71 -8.40
N ASP A 129 -21.57 3.84 -7.62
CA ASP A 129 -20.81 2.70 -8.10
C ASP A 129 -21.74 1.59 -8.62
N PRO A 130 -21.72 1.27 -9.94
CA PRO A 130 -22.58 0.24 -10.50
C PRO A 130 -22.11 -1.20 -10.18
N ASP A 131 -20.90 -1.38 -9.68
CA ASP A 131 -20.30 -2.69 -9.38
C ASP A 131 -19.24 -2.56 -8.26
N PRO A 132 -19.66 -2.36 -7.00
CA PRO A 132 -18.73 -2.16 -5.88
C PRO A 132 -17.78 -3.33 -5.67
N VAL A 133 -18.24 -4.57 -5.93
CA VAL A 133 -17.42 -5.79 -5.82
C VAL A 133 -16.17 -5.67 -6.70
N ARG A 134 -16.31 -5.12 -7.91
CA ARG A 134 -15.17 -4.87 -8.79
C ARG A 134 -14.25 -3.74 -8.33
N THR A 135 -14.78 -2.69 -7.67
CA THR A 135 -13.91 -1.70 -7.01
C THR A 135 -13.05 -2.37 -5.95
N LEU A 136 -13.70 -3.16 -5.11
CA LEU A 136 -13.09 -3.83 -3.99
C LEU A 136 -12.10 -4.93 -4.41
N ALA A 137 -12.33 -5.61 -5.54
CA ALA A 137 -11.38 -6.56 -6.09
C ALA A 137 -10.04 -5.88 -6.45
N ILE A 138 -10.08 -4.68 -7.05
CA ILE A 138 -8.85 -3.91 -7.37
C ILE A 138 -8.15 -3.48 -6.08
N LYS A 139 -8.90 -3.06 -5.06
CA LYS A 139 -8.34 -2.76 -3.75
C LYS A 139 -7.60 -3.96 -3.15
N ALA A 140 -8.23 -5.13 -3.20
CA ALA A 140 -7.64 -6.35 -2.66
C ALA A 140 -6.36 -6.77 -3.42
N GLU A 141 -6.25 -6.48 -4.72
CA GLU A 141 -5.00 -6.63 -5.47
C GLU A 141 -3.90 -5.65 -5.01
N ILE A 142 -4.27 -4.41 -4.68
CA ILE A 142 -3.34 -3.40 -4.12
C ILE A 142 -2.85 -3.85 -2.74
N ASP A 143 -3.75 -4.30 -1.87
CA ASP A 143 -3.39 -4.78 -0.53
C ASP A 143 -2.47 -6.00 -0.62
N GLY A 144 -2.79 -6.95 -1.51
CA GLY A 144 -1.91 -8.07 -1.76
C GLY A 144 -0.53 -7.64 -2.26
N ALA A 145 -0.43 -6.56 -3.05
CA ALA A 145 0.85 -6.02 -3.50
C ALA A 145 1.62 -5.30 -2.39
N LEU A 146 0.93 -4.57 -1.49
CA LEU A 146 1.52 -3.99 -0.28
C LEU A 146 2.05 -5.08 0.65
N PHE A 147 1.24 -6.10 0.90
CA PHE A 147 1.61 -7.27 1.71
C PHE A 147 2.86 -7.97 1.16
N ARG A 148 2.90 -8.18 -0.17
CA ARG A 148 4.06 -8.76 -0.85
C ARG A 148 5.22 -7.78 -1.00
N ASP A 149 5.09 -6.54 -0.53
CA ASP A 149 6.12 -5.50 -0.63
C ASP A 149 6.59 -5.29 -2.08
N ASP A 150 5.67 -5.49 -3.03
CA ASP A 150 5.86 -5.18 -4.44
C ASP A 150 5.68 -3.67 -4.68
N ILE A 151 4.95 -3.01 -3.78
CA ILE A 151 4.66 -1.57 -3.76
C ILE A 151 4.80 -1.04 -2.33
N ALA A 152 5.03 0.25 -2.18
CA ALA A 152 4.96 0.96 -0.89
C ALA A 152 4.11 2.23 -1.02
N HIS A 153 3.67 2.75 0.12
CA HIS A 153 3.10 4.09 0.19
C HIS A 153 4.15 5.12 -0.20
N ASP A 154 3.75 6.09 -1.04
CA ASP A 154 4.52 7.27 -1.36
C ASP A 154 3.90 8.50 -0.70
N VAL A 155 4.44 9.69 -0.96
CA VAL A 155 4.04 10.94 -0.31
C VAL A 155 2.62 11.34 -0.73
N GLY A 156 1.74 11.40 0.27
CA GLY A 156 0.39 11.95 0.15
C GLY A 156 -0.65 11.03 -0.47
N HIS A 157 -1.77 11.62 -0.82
CA HIS A 157 -2.93 10.97 -1.40
C HIS A 157 -3.40 11.74 -2.64
N PHE A 158 -4.24 11.10 -3.44
CA PHE A 158 -4.92 11.76 -4.54
C PHE A 158 -5.82 12.89 -4.02
N ASP A 159 -5.89 14.00 -4.73
CA ASP A 159 -6.58 15.23 -4.31
C ASP A 159 -8.11 15.12 -4.38
N HIS A 160 -8.63 14.12 -5.09
CA HIS A 160 -10.05 13.85 -5.22
C HIS A 160 -10.51 12.65 -4.38
N CYS A 161 -11.76 12.70 -3.91
CA CYS A 161 -12.47 11.56 -3.32
C CYS A 161 -12.28 10.30 -4.21
N PRO A 162 -11.90 9.13 -3.65
CA PRO A 162 -11.90 8.79 -2.22
C PRO A 162 -10.59 9.09 -1.48
N TRP A 163 -9.75 9.98 -2.02
CA TRP A 163 -8.43 10.32 -1.47
C TRP A 163 -7.53 9.08 -1.32
N SER A 164 -7.47 8.29 -2.39
CA SER A 164 -6.65 7.08 -2.46
C SER A 164 -5.18 7.40 -2.26
N ALA A 165 -4.44 6.52 -1.58
CA ALA A 165 -3.00 6.72 -1.40
C ALA A 165 -2.27 6.75 -2.75
N ILE A 166 -1.15 7.47 -2.78
CA ILE A 166 -0.17 7.34 -3.85
C ILE A 166 0.80 6.23 -3.45
N TYR A 167 1.11 5.35 -4.40
CA TYR A 167 1.98 4.21 -4.21
C TYR A 167 3.18 4.30 -5.14
N LEU A 168 4.33 3.81 -4.68
CA LEU A 168 5.53 3.62 -5.47
C LEU A 168 5.74 2.11 -5.71
N ALA A 169 5.90 1.71 -6.97
CA ALA A 169 6.21 0.32 -7.28
C ALA A 169 7.69 0.01 -7.02
N LYS A 170 7.97 -0.98 -6.17
CA LYS A 170 9.32 -1.51 -5.94
C LYS A 170 9.70 -2.55 -6.98
N ARG A 171 8.70 -3.32 -7.44
CA ARG A 171 8.83 -4.40 -8.44
C ARG A 171 7.77 -4.25 -9.52
N PRO A 172 7.94 -4.91 -10.68
CA PRO A 172 6.89 -4.95 -11.68
C PRO A 172 5.64 -5.61 -11.08
N VAL A 173 4.51 -4.90 -11.07
CA VAL A 173 3.25 -5.41 -10.51
C VAL A 173 2.13 -5.20 -11.50
N ARG A 174 1.15 -6.09 -11.50
CA ARG A 174 -0.09 -5.94 -12.24
C ARG A 174 -1.23 -5.70 -11.27
N ILE A 175 -1.93 -4.58 -11.44
CA ILE A 175 -3.13 -4.22 -10.68
C ILE A 175 -4.27 -3.99 -11.67
N GLY A 176 -5.30 -4.81 -11.56
CA GLY A 176 -6.36 -5.01 -12.54
C GLY A 176 -5.81 -5.33 -13.92
N LYS A 177 -6.02 -4.40 -14.86
CA LYS A 177 -5.51 -4.49 -16.23
C LYS A 177 -4.22 -3.70 -16.46
N THR A 178 -3.71 -3.04 -15.43
CA THR A 178 -2.58 -2.11 -15.55
C THR A 178 -1.31 -2.74 -15.03
N GLN A 179 -0.30 -2.85 -15.89
CA GLN A 179 1.07 -3.16 -15.48
C GLN A 179 1.74 -1.89 -14.96
N VAL A 180 2.36 -1.92 -13.79
CA VAL A 180 3.17 -0.82 -13.22
C VAL A 180 4.63 -1.28 -13.14
N HIS A 181 5.54 -0.43 -13.60
CA HIS A 181 6.98 -0.74 -13.62
C HIS A 181 7.66 -0.26 -12.33
N PRO A 182 8.84 -0.82 -11.98
CA PRO A 182 9.62 -0.33 -10.84
C PRO A 182 9.88 1.17 -10.89
N LEU A 183 9.90 1.80 -9.71
CA LEU A 183 10.07 3.23 -9.49
C LEU A 183 8.95 4.12 -10.07
N GLN A 184 7.89 3.52 -10.59
CA GLN A 184 6.73 4.26 -11.07
C GLN A 184 5.73 4.51 -9.95
N GLN A 185 5.29 5.76 -9.82
CA GLN A 185 4.17 6.09 -8.96
C GLN A 185 2.84 5.75 -9.61
N PHE A 186 1.87 5.33 -8.80
CA PHE A 186 0.49 5.15 -9.23
C PHE A 186 -0.50 5.42 -8.09
N THR A 187 -1.77 5.65 -8.43
CA THR A 187 -2.87 5.69 -7.48
C THR A 187 -4.08 4.97 -8.05
N TYR A 188 -5.04 4.66 -7.18
CA TYR A 188 -6.31 4.07 -7.57
C TYR A 188 -7.39 5.13 -7.71
N GLN A 189 -7.73 5.50 -8.95
CA GLN A 189 -8.79 6.46 -9.22
C GLN A 189 -10.15 5.76 -9.26
N VAL A 190 -11.01 6.15 -8.34
CA VAL A 190 -12.44 5.81 -8.33
C VAL A 190 -13.21 7.12 -8.35
N ALA A 191 -14.00 7.37 -9.39
CA ALA A 191 -14.66 8.65 -9.57
C ALA A 191 -15.95 8.54 -10.37
N VAL A 192 -16.80 9.55 -10.22
CA VAL A 192 -17.96 9.77 -11.10
C VAL A 192 -17.63 10.95 -11.99
N GLU A 193 -17.45 10.70 -13.29
CA GLU A 193 -17.27 11.75 -14.29
C GLU A 193 -18.58 11.99 -15.04
N TYR A 194 -18.81 13.24 -15.46
CA TYR A 194 -19.90 13.63 -16.34
C TYR A 194 -19.32 13.95 -17.72
N VAL A 195 -19.69 13.14 -18.72
CA VAL A 195 -19.33 13.39 -20.12
C VAL A 195 -20.59 13.84 -20.84
N GLY A 196 -20.76 15.16 -20.97
CA GLY A 196 -22.03 15.78 -21.36
C GLY A 196 -23.11 15.45 -20.33
N ASN A 197 -24.25 14.93 -20.78
CA ASN A 197 -25.37 14.53 -19.90
C ASN A 197 -25.27 13.09 -19.38
N ARG A 198 -24.18 12.36 -19.69
CA ARG A 198 -24.03 10.95 -19.26
C ARG A 198 -23.09 10.86 -18.06
N ARG A 199 -23.58 10.25 -16.99
CA ARG A 199 -22.80 9.85 -15.82
C ARG A 199 -21.97 8.62 -16.15
N ARG A 200 -20.66 8.69 -15.95
CA ARG A 200 -19.73 7.56 -16.12
C ARG A 200 -19.00 7.30 -14.82
N PHE A 201 -19.09 6.07 -14.33
CA PHE A 201 -18.28 5.62 -13.21
C PHE A 201 -16.91 5.15 -13.71
N ILE A 202 -15.85 5.59 -13.05
CA ILE A 202 -14.46 5.30 -13.39
C ILE A 202 -13.82 4.54 -12.24
N ARG A 203 -13.06 3.52 -12.64
CA ARG A 203 -12.27 2.64 -11.78
C ARG A 203 -11.01 2.24 -12.54
N ARG A 204 -9.89 2.90 -12.25
CA ARG A 204 -8.63 2.64 -12.96
C ARG A 204 -7.41 2.96 -12.12
N ILE A 205 -6.30 2.32 -12.47
CA ILE A 205 -4.99 2.71 -11.99
C ILE A 205 -4.48 3.86 -12.85
N VAL A 206 -4.17 4.97 -12.20
CA VAL A 206 -3.55 6.15 -12.84
C VAL A 206 -2.09 6.17 -12.44
N LYS A 207 -1.22 6.47 -13.40
CA LYS A 207 0.23 6.50 -13.22
C LYS A 207 0.72 7.95 -13.18
N GLY A 208 1.70 8.19 -12.32
CA GLY A 208 2.34 9.48 -12.10
C GLY A 208 3.58 9.72 -12.95
N PRO A 209 4.23 10.87 -12.76
CA PRO A 209 4.48 11.48 -11.45
C PRO A 209 3.26 12.18 -10.83
N PHE A 210 3.14 12.09 -9.51
CA PHE A 210 2.21 12.87 -8.70
C PHE A 210 2.99 13.90 -7.90
N SER A 211 2.41 15.09 -7.76
CA SER A 211 2.96 16.12 -6.87
C SER A 211 2.15 16.15 -5.58
N PRO A 212 2.79 16.41 -4.42
CA PRO A 212 2.06 16.60 -3.17
C PRO A 212 1.05 17.73 -3.34
N SER A 213 -0.24 17.44 -3.19
CA SER A 213 -1.28 18.48 -3.24
C SER A 213 -1.23 19.33 -1.97
N GLN A 214 -1.17 20.65 -2.10
CA GLN A 214 -1.53 21.55 -1.00
C GLN A 214 -3.05 21.48 -0.82
N GLU A 215 -3.48 20.95 0.33
CA GLU A 215 -4.89 20.69 0.64
C GLU A 215 -5.77 21.93 0.46
N ARG A 216 -6.89 21.79 -0.26
CA ARG A 216 -7.99 22.75 -0.25
C ARG A 216 -9.27 22.00 0.12
N PHE A 217 -9.82 22.31 1.28
CA PHE A 217 -11.15 21.89 1.73
C PHE A 217 -12.09 23.10 1.70
#